data_AF-A0A7P0TA93-F1
#
_entry.id   AF-A0A7P0TA93-F1
#
_cell.length_a   1.000
_cell.length_b   1.000
_cell.length_c   1.000
_cell.angle_alpha   90.00
_cell.angle_beta   90.00
_cell.angle_gamma   90.00
#
_symmetry.space_group_name_H-M   'P 1'
#
loop_
_entity.id
_entity.type
_entity.pdbx_description
1 polymer ?
#
loop_
_entity_poly.entity_id
_entity_poly.type
_entity_poly.pdbx_seq_one_letter_code
_entity_poly.pdbx_strand_id
1 'polypeptide(L)' 'RNRIGSENPSDVFRFLVEERIQCCQTRKVRYTERVDYLMQLPVAMEAATNKG' A
#
# COMPACT_ATOMS: atom_id res chain seq x y z
N ARG A 1 16.61 28.50 -0.50
CA ARG A 1 15.38 28.86 -1.26
C ARG A 1 14.60 27.56 -1.49
N ASN A 2 13.59 27.28 -0.66
CA ASN A 2 12.72 26.11 -0.79
C ASN A 2 12.00 26.16 -2.15
N ARG A 3 12.20 25.15 -3.00
CA ARG A 3 11.43 24.98 -4.24
C ARG A 3 10.05 24.41 -3.90
N ILE A 4 9.22 25.22 -3.26
CA ILE A 4 7.77 24.98 -3.18
C ILE A 4 7.24 25.29 -4.58
N GLY A 5 7.24 24.31 -5.49
CA GLY A 5 6.75 24.51 -6.86
C GLY A 5 7.52 23.82 -7.98
N SER A 6 8.60 23.09 -7.70
CA SER A 6 9.07 22.10 -8.68
C SER A 6 8.31 20.82 -8.45
N GLU A 7 7.45 20.44 -9.41
CA GLU A 7 6.83 19.11 -9.45
C GLU A 7 7.92 18.06 -9.27
N ASN A 8 7.80 17.22 -8.24
CA ASN A 8 8.69 16.09 -8.10
C ASN A 8 8.18 15.01 -9.06
N PRO A 9 8.96 14.56 -10.05
CA PRO A 9 8.49 13.55 -11.00
C PRO A 9 8.05 12.24 -10.31
N SER A 10 8.47 11.97 -9.07
CA SER A 10 7.97 10.83 -8.29
C SER A 10 6.48 10.97 -7.91
N ASP A 11 5.94 12.19 -7.84
CA ASP A 11 4.55 12.43 -7.44
C ASP A 11 3.56 11.80 -8.43
N VAL A 12 3.94 11.55 -9.69
CA VAL A 12 3.07 10.88 -10.69
C VAL A 12 2.77 9.43 -10.34
N PHE A 13 3.59 8.80 -9.48
CA PHE A 13 3.38 7.44 -8.99
C PHE A 13 2.79 7.40 -7.58
N ARG A 14 2.58 8.56 -6.96
CA ARG A 14 2.16 8.66 -5.57
C ARG A 14 0.72 8.19 -5.39
N PHE A 15 0.49 7.32 -4.41
CA PHE A 15 -0.85 6.97 -3.94
C PHE A 15 -0.91 6.91 -2.41
N LEU A 16 -2.13 6.94 -1.86
CA LEU A 16 -2.40 6.73 -0.45
C LEU A 16 -2.85 5.29 -0.23
N VAL A 17 -2.26 4.62 0.75
CA VAL A 17 -2.66 3.31 1.24
C VAL A 17 -3.39 3.50 2.54
N GLU A 18 -4.66 3.06 2.59
CA GLU A 18 -5.41 2.90 3.82
C GLU A 18 -5.09 1.52 4.43
N GLU A 19 -4.57 1.52 5.65
CA GLU A 19 -4.38 0.33 6.46
C GLU A 19 -5.49 0.23 7.51
N ARG A 20 -6.15 -0.92 7.58
CA ARG A 20 -7.23 -1.20 8.54
C ARG A 20 -6.89 -2.40 9.40
N ILE A 21 -6.72 -2.16 10.70
CA ILE A 21 -6.48 -3.21 11.69
C ILE A 21 -7.76 -3.45 12.49
N GLN A 22 -8.22 -4.70 12.55
CA GLN A 22 -9.39 -5.10 13.33
C GLN A 22 -8.99 -6.11 14.42
N CYS A 23 -9.35 -5.82 15.67
CA CYS A 23 -9.24 -6.78 16.77
C CYS A 23 -10.26 -7.91 16.60
N CYS A 24 -9.82 -9.16 16.52
CA CYS A 24 -10.72 -10.32 16.34
C CYS A 24 -11.72 -10.51 17.49
N GLN A 25 -11.32 -10.22 18.73
CA GLN A 25 -12.15 -10.43 19.92
C GLN A 25 -13.19 -9.31 20.12
N THR A 26 -12.73 -8.04 20.10
CA THR A 26 -13.59 -6.89 20.43
C THR A 26 -14.26 -6.27 19.20
N ARG A 27 -13.82 -6.65 18.00
CA ARG A 27 -14.22 -6.05 16.72
C ARG A 27 -13.90 -4.56 16.57
N LYS A 28 -13.12 -3.97 17.49
CA LYS A 28 -12.61 -2.60 17.36
C LYS A 28 -11.68 -2.48 16.16
N VAL A 29 -11.75 -1.33 15.50
CA VAL A 29 -11.01 -1.02 14.28
C VAL A 29 -10.11 0.19 14.49
N ARG A 30 -8.97 0.22 13.81
CA ARG A 30 -8.09 1.37 13.68
C ARG A 30 -7.69 1.53 12.22
N TYR A 31 -7.70 2.77 11.76
CA TYR A 31 -7.29 3.15 10.41
C TYR A 31 -6.02 3.98 10.47
N THR A 32 -5.11 3.74 9.52
CA THR A 32 -3.86 4.48 9.32
C THR A 32 -3.68 4.73 7.83
N GLU A 33 -3.06 5.85 7.45
CA GLU A 33 -2.77 6.17 6.06
C GLU A 33 -1.26 6.29 5.87
N ARG A 34 -0.77 5.82 4.72
CA ARG A 34 0.63 6.02 4.31
C ARG A 34 0.73 6.35 2.83
N VAL A 35 1.73 7.13 2.46
CA VAL A 35 2.08 7.37 1.05
C VAL A 35 2.90 6.20 0.54
N ASP A 36 2.60 5.73 -0.67
CA ASP A 36 3.39 4.73 -1.38
C ASP A 36 3.51 5.11 -2.87
N TYR A 37 4.45 4.46 -3.56
CA TYR A 37 4.76 4.68 -4.98
C TYR A 37 4.80 3.38 -5.79
N LEU A 38 4.81 2.22 -5.12
CA LEU A 38 4.84 0.91 -5.77
C LEU A 38 3.84 -0.05 -5.10
N MET A 39 2.95 -0.63 -5.89
CA MET A 39 2.05 -1.67 -5.40
C MET A 39 2.74 -3.03 -5.44
N GLN A 40 2.94 -3.64 -4.27
CA GLN A 40 3.45 -5.01 -4.17
C GLN A 40 2.33 -6.01 -4.48
N LEU A 41 2.49 -6.78 -5.55
CA LEU A 41 1.58 -7.87 -5.88
C LEU A 41 2.13 -9.19 -5.27
N PRO A 42 1.46 -9.80 -4.27
CA PRO A 42 1.91 -11.07 -3.71
C PRO A 42 1.76 -12.21 -4.73
N VAL A 43 2.71 -13.14 -4.70
CA VAL A 43 2.68 -14.35 -5.53
C VAL A 43 2.24 -15.54 -4.68
N ALA A 44 1.04 -16.03 -4.97
CA ALA A 44 0.42 -17.19 -4.32
C ALA A 44 0.95 -18.50 -4.94
N MET A 45 2.06 -19.02 -4.42
CA MET A 45 2.70 -20.24 -4.97
C MET A 45 1.80 -21.47 -4.90
N GLU A 46 0.93 -21.53 -3.88
CA GLU A 46 -0.08 -22.57 -3.72
C GLU A 46 -1.12 -22.61 -4.85
N ALA A 47 -1.30 -21.49 -5.56
CA ALA A 47 -2.19 -21.37 -6.72
C ALA A 47 -1.52 -21.72 -8.05
N ALA A 48 -0.25 -22.14 -8.05
CA ALA A 48 0.45 -22.56 -9.26
C ALA A 48 -0.25 -23.78 -9.90
N THR A 49 -0.42 -23.76 -11.22
CA THR A 49 -1.15 -24.81 -11.97
C THR A 49 -0.24 -25.92 -12.49
N ASN A 50 1.07 -25.75 -12.39
CA ASN A 50 2.10 -26.63 -12.96
C ASN A 50 2.78 -27.53 -11.90
N LYS A 51 2.01 -28.13 -10.99
CA LYS A 51 2.53 -28.97 -9.89
C LYS A 51 3.00 -30.37 -10.34
N GLY A 52 3.46 -30.50 -11.58
CA GLY A 52 3.94 -31.76 -12.16
C GLY A 52 5.27 -32.23 -11.59
#